data_AF-A0A1H3NGU3-F1
#
_entry.id   AF-A0A1H3NGU3-F1
#
_cell.length_a   1.000
_cell.length_b   1.000
_cell.length_c   1.000
_cell.angle_alpha   90.00
_cell.angle_beta   90.00
_cell.angle_gamma   90.00
#
_symmetry.space_group_name_H-M   'P 1'
#
loop_
_entity.id
_entity.type
_entity.pdbx_description
1 polymer ?
#
loop_
_entity_poly.entity_id
_entity_poly.type
_entity_poly.pdbx_seq_one_letter_code
_entity_poly.pdbx_strand_id
1 'polypeptide(L)'
;MAQRSSYPSDVTDDEWTFVAPYLALVCEDAPQRQHALRAVFNALRYLVKTGCGWRYLPHDLPPWPAVYQQWARWRDNRCFEHMMADLRELARVLAGREAEPT
;
A
#
# COMPACT_ATOMS: atom_id res chain seq x y z
N MET A 1 -19.22 -7.28 -8.29
CA MET A 1 -17.89 -7.24 -8.93
C MET A 1 -17.32 -8.64 -8.84
N ALA A 2 -16.89 -9.23 -9.96
CA ALA A 2 -16.34 -10.60 -9.96
C ALA A 2 -15.14 -10.66 -9.02
N GLN A 3 -15.13 -11.66 -8.13
CA GLN A 3 -14.06 -11.84 -7.16
C GLN A 3 -12.82 -12.33 -7.90
N ARG A 4 -11.85 -11.43 -8.10
CA ARG A 4 -10.57 -11.79 -8.73
C ARG A 4 -9.84 -12.79 -7.85
N SER A 5 -9.10 -13.71 -8.47
CA SER A 5 -8.17 -14.56 -7.72
C SER A 5 -7.10 -13.68 -7.07
N SER A 6 -6.83 -13.88 -5.78
CA SER A 6 -5.82 -13.11 -5.08
C SER A 6 -4.43 -13.44 -5.61
N TYR A 7 -3.59 -12.43 -5.82
CA TYR A 7 -2.17 -12.65 -6.10
C TYR A 7 -1.42 -13.00 -4.80
N PRO A 8 -0.31 -13.75 -4.87
CA PRO A 8 0.57 -13.95 -3.71
C PRO A 8 1.12 -12.65 -3.12
N SER A 9 1.12 -11.57 -3.90
CA SER A 9 1.51 -10.22 -3.49
C SER A 9 0.37 -9.37 -2.93
N ASP A 10 -0.85 -9.91 -2.79
CA ASP A 10 -1.96 -9.19 -2.17
C ASP A 10 -1.76 -9.13 -0.65
N VAL A 11 -2.17 -8.03 -0.01
CA VAL A 11 -2.09 -7.94 1.45
C VAL A 11 -3.15 -8.78 2.12
N THR A 12 -2.79 -9.37 3.27
CA THR A 12 -3.77 -9.97 4.18
C THR A 12 -4.63 -8.88 4.86
N ASP A 13 -5.69 -9.29 5.54
CA ASP A 13 -6.54 -8.35 6.27
C ASP A 13 -5.79 -7.69 7.44
N ASP A 14 -4.93 -8.45 8.13
CA ASP A 14 -4.11 -7.93 9.23
C ASP A 14 -3.06 -6.93 8.73
N GLU A 15 -2.34 -7.28 7.64
CA GLU A 15 -1.40 -6.37 7.00
C GLU A 15 -2.12 -5.09 6.52
N TRP A 16 -3.31 -5.24 5.94
CA TRP A 16 -4.10 -4.10 5.48
C TRP A 16 -4.52 -3.20 6.63
N THR A 17 -4.93 -3.75 7.77
CA THR A 17 -5.34 -2.99 8.95
C THR A 17 -4.21 -2.10 9.46
N PHE A 18 -2.97 -2.61 9.44
CA PHE A 18 -1.80 -1.82 9.80
C PHE A 18 -1.46 -0.73 8.77
N VAL A 19 -1.54 -1.06 7.48
CA VAL A 19 -1.07 -0.18 6.40
C VAL A 19 -2.09 0.91 6.04
N ALA A 20 -3.40 0.61 6.11
CA ALA A 20 -4.46 1.49 5.64
C ALA A 20 -4.43 2.92 6.22
N PRO A 21 -4.17 3.14 7.52
CA PRO A 21 -4.12 4.49 8.10
C PRO A 21 -3.08 5.41 7.45
N TYR A 22 -1.92 4.89 7.05
CA TYR A 22 -0.87 5.66 6.38
C TYR A 22 -1.24 6.03 4.94
N LEU A 23 -2.03 5.19 4.29
CA LEU A 23 -2.37 5.34 2.87
C LEU A 23 -3.66 6.14 2.64
N ALA A 24 -4.52 6.25 3.65
CA ALA A 24 -5.81 6.93 3.60
C ALA A 24 -5.65 8.45 3.71
N LEU A 25 -5.02 9.07 2.71
CA LEU A 25 -4.80 10.53 2.63
C LEU A 25 -6.09 11.34 2.37
N VAL A 26 -7.16 10.67 1.92
CA VAL A 26 -8.47 11.26 1.66
C VAL A 26 -9.57 10.31 2.11
N CYS A 27 -10.71 10.87 2.50
CA CYS A 27 -11.90 10.12 2.92
C CYS A 27 -12.36 9.13 1.83
N GLU A 28 -13.02 8.05 2.25
CA GLU A 28 -13.39 6.97 1.35
C GLU A 28 -14.47 7.34 0.34
N ASP A 29 -15.33 8.28 0.72
CA ASP A 29 -16.44 8.86 -0.06
C ASP A 29 -15.98 9.97 -1.01
N ALA A 30 -14.68 10.31 -1.01
CA ALA A 30 -14.14 11.32 -1.89
C ALA A 30 -14.36 10.91 -3.37
N PRO A 31 -14.98 11.76 -4.21
CA PRO A 31 -15.33 11.43 -5.59
C PRO A 31 -14.11 11.13 -6.48
N GLN A 32 -12.92 11.54 -6.04
CA GLN A 32 -11.66 11.24 -6.71
C GLN A 32 -11.21 9.77 -6.52
N ARG A 33 -11.79 9.03 -5.55
CA ARG A 33 -11.46 7.63 -5.27
C ARG A 33 -12.31 6.69 -6.14
N GLN A 34 -11.89 6.50 -7.39
CA GLN A 34 -12.57 5.61 -8.35
C GLN A 34 -12.28 4.12 -8.10
N HIS A 35 -11.21 3.80 -7.37
CA HIS A 35 -10.80 2.44 -7.04
C HIS A 35 -10.60 2.28 -5.53
N ALA A 36 -10.95 1.12 -5.00
CA ALA A 36 -10.68 0.78 -3.61
C ALA A 36 -9.19 0.92 -3.31
N LEU A 37 -8.84 1.58 -2.20
CA LEU A 37 -7.46 1.88 -1.83
C LEU A 37 -6.61 0.61 -1.71
N ARG A 38 -7.19 -0.45 -1.15
CA ARG A 38 -6.56 -1.78 -1.05
C ARG A 38 -6.24 -2.38 -2.41
N ALA A 39 -7.13 -2.24 -3.39
CA ALA A 39 -6.90 -2.74 -4.74
C ALA A 39 -5.74 -2.00 -5.41
N VAL A 40 -5.65 -0.68 -5.22
CA VAL A 40 -4.54 0.14 -5.73
C VAL A 40 -3.23 -0.26 -5.05
N PHE A 41 -3.24 -0.48 -3.73
CA PHE A 41 -2.06 -0.92 -3.00
C PHE A 41 -1.60 -2.31 -3.42
N ASN A 42 -2.52 -3.25 -3.62
CA ASN A 42 -2.22 -4.58 -4.15
C ASN A 42 -1.60 -4.52 -5.56
N ALA A 43 -2.09 -3.62 -6.43
CA ALA A 43 -1.49 -3.41 -7.75
C ALA A 43 -0.04 -2.93 -7.64
N LEU A 44 0.21 -1.98 -6.74
CA LEU A 44 1.56 -1.50 -6.47
C LEU A 44 2.47 -2.62 -5.92
N ARG A 45 1.98 -3.42 -4.96
CA ARG A 45 2.74 -4.57 -4.43
C ARG A 45 3.04 -5.59 -5.52
N TYR A 46 2.09 -5.90 -6.39
CA TYR A 46 2.31 -6.78 -7.53
C TYR A 46 3.44 -6.25 -8.42
N LEU A 47 3.40 -4.96 -8.76
CA LEU A 47 4.43 -4.32 -9.58
C LEU A 47 5.81 -4.39 -8.92
N VAL A 48 5.90 -4.08 -7.62
CA VAL A 48 7.17 -4.13 -6.88
C VAL A 48 7.70 -5.56 -6.75
N LYS A 49 6.83 -6.56 -6.57
CA LYS A 49 7.23 -7.97 -6.42
C LYS A 49 7.65 -8.62 -7.73
N THR A 50 7.00 -8.28 -8.84
CA THR A 50 7.28 -8.87 -10.16
C THR A 50 8.31 -8.08 -10.97
N GLY A 51 8.48 -6.79 -10.67
CA GLY A 51 9.29 -5.88 -11.47
C GLY A 51 8.69 -5.58 -12.85
N CYS A 52 7.41 -5.89 -13.08
CA CYS A 52 6.78 -5.63 -14.37
C CYS A 52 6.72 -4.12 -14.66
N GLY A 53 6.79 -3.74 -15.93
CA GLY A 53 6.57 -2.34 -16.32
C GLY A 53 5.14 -1.89 -15.98
N TRP A 54 4.95 -0.61 -15.69
CA TRP A 54 3.63 -0.04 -15.34
C TRP A 54 2.52 -0.42 -16.34
N ARG A 55 2.81 -0.35 -17.64
CA ARG A 55 1.85 -0.67 -18.71
C ARG A 55 1.53 -2.17 -18.84
N TYR A 56 2.28 -3.03 -18.13
CA TYR A 56 2.08 -4.48 -18.10
C TYR A 56 1.30 -4.94 -16.86
N LEU A 57 0.73 -4.01 -16.08
CA LEU A 57 -0.17 -4.39 -15.00
C LEU A 57 -1.34 -5.23 -15.55
N PRO A 58 -1.67 -6.37 -14.91
CA PRO A 58 -2.83 -7.19 -15.25
C PRO A 58 -4.13 -6.39 -15.34
N HIS A 59 -5.02 -6.79 -16.26
CA HIS A 59 -6.28 -6.07 -16.52
C HIS A 59 -7.33 -6.22 -15.42
N ASP A 60 -7.17 -7.16 -14.50
CA ASP A 60 -8.01 -7.37 -13.32
C ASP A 60 -7.56 -6.53 -12.11
N LEU A 61 -6.42 -5.84 -12.21
CA LEU A 61 -5.97 -4.82 -11.27
C LEU A 61 -6.42 -3.43 -11.73
N PRO A 62 -6.48 -2.43 -10.82
CA PRO A 62 -6.70 -1.05 -11.21
C PRO A 62 -5.73 -0.59 -12.32
N PRO A 63 -6.20 0.25 -13.25
CA PRO A 63 -5.42 0.65 -14.40
C PRO A 63 -4.16 1.41 -13.97
N TRP A 64 -3.05 1.14 -14.67
CA TRP A 64 -1.74 1.68 -14.30
C TRP A 64 -1.68 3.20 -14.06
N PRO A 65 -2.43 4.08 -14.77
CA PRO A 65 -2.39 5.51 -14.48
C PRO A 65 -2.93 5.84 -13.10
N ALA A 66 -4.00 5.17 -12.67
CA ALA A 66 -4.59 5.35 -11.34
C ALA A 66 -3.64 4.87 -10.25
N VAL A 67 -3.00 3.72 -10.47
CA VAL A 67 -2.00 3.16 -9.53
C VAL A 67 -0.79 4.10 -9.42
N TYR A 68 -0.28 4.59 -10.54
CA TYR A 68 0.86 5.50 -10.57
C TYR A 68 0.55 6.83 -9.87
N GLN A 69 -0.59 7.46 -10.19
CA GLN A 69 -1.00 8.72 -9.57
C GLN A 69 -1.12 8.59 -8.05
N GLN A 70 -1.73 7.50 -7.58
CA GLN A 70 -1.90 7.28 -6.14
C GLN A 70 -0.56 6.96 -5.47
N TRP A 71 0.31 6.16 -6.10
CA TRP A 71 1.67 5.91 -5.62
C TRP A 71 2.46 7.21 -5.48
N ALA A 72 2.41 8.09 -6.49
CA ALA A 72 3.08 9.37 -6.45
C ALA A 72 2.59 10.22 -5.26
N ARG A 73 1.27 10.26 -5.01
CA ARG A 73 0.71 10.95 -3.83
C ARG A 73 1.24 10.37 -2.52
N TRP A 74 1.29 9.05 -2.37
CA TRP A 74 1.83 8.41 -1.16
C TRP A 74 3.32 8.71 -0.97
N ARG A 75 4.10 8.66 -2.04
CA ARG A 75 5.53 9.01 -2.03
C ARG A 75 5.74 10.46 -1.62
N ASP A 76 5.01 11.38 -2.23
CA ASP A 76 5.18 12.81 -1.99
C ASP A 76 4.75 13.21 -0.55
N ASN A 77 3.85 12.44 0.07
CA ASN A 77 3.47 12.58 1.48
C ASN A 77 4.29 11.69 2.43
N ARG A 78 5.35 11.03 1.94
CA ARG A 78 6.26 10.18 2.73
C ARG A 78 5.56 9.07 3.53
N CYS A 79 4.45 8.54 3.01
CA CYS A 79 3.64 7.55 3.71
C CYS A 79 4.44 6.28 4.05
N PHE A 80 5.32 5.83 3.15
CA PHE A 80 6.12 4.63 3.35
C PHE A 80 7.22 4.85 4.38
N GLU A 81 7.81 6.04 4.42
CA GLU A 81 8.84 6.41 5.36
C GLU A 81 8.29 6.45 6.80
N HIS A 82 7.11 7.05 6.99
CA HIS A 82 6.41 7.05 8.28
C HIS A 82 6.05 5.63 8.71
N MET A 83 5.43 4.85 7.82
CA MET A 83 5.10 3.45 8.08
C MET A 83 6.33 2.62 8.49
N MET A 84 7.46 2.81 7.81
CA MET A 84 8.69 2.11 8.13
C MET A 84 9.32 2.60 9.44
N ALA A 85 9.12 3.85 9.84
CA ALA A 85 9.62 4.38 11.12
C ALA A 85 8.88 3.70 12.28
N ASP A 86 7.56 3.73 12.25
CA ASP A 86 6.71 3.13 13.27
C ASP A 86 6.94 1.61 13.37
N LEU A 87 7.08 0.93 12.22
CA LEU A 87 7.40 -0.50 12.21
C LEU A 87 8.78 -0.81 12.85
N ARG A 88 9.77 0.07 12.65
CA ARG A 88 11.10 -0.08 13.27
C ARG A 88 11.03 0.09 14.79
N GLU A 89 10.27 1.06 15.27
CA GLU A 89 10.05 1.28 16.70
C GLU A 89 9.32 0.08 17.33
N LEU A 90 8.23 -0.38 16.73
CA LEU A 90 7.49 -1.56 17.18
C LEU A 90 8.38 -2.80 17.23
N ALA A 91 9.20 -3.03 16.21
CA ALA A 91 10.13 -4.16 16.17
C ALA A 91 11.20 -4.08 17.27
N ARG A 92 11.62 -2.87 17.68
CA ARG A 92 12.57 -2.68 18.78
C ARG A 92 11.93 -2.96 20.13
N VAL A 93 10.74 -2.41 20.37
CA VAL A 93 9.98 -2.63 21.61
C VAL A 93 9.66 -4.12 21.80
N LEU A 94 9.20 -4.81 20.75
CA LEU A 94 8.94 -6.26 20.80
C LEU A 94 10.20 -7.08 21.06
N ALA A 95 11.38 -6.57 20.69
CA ALA A 95 12.67 -7.17 20.99
C ALA A 95 13.22 -6.77 22.38
N GLY A 96 12.44 -6.07 23.22
CA GLY A 96 12.85 -5.62 24.56
C GLY A 96 13.85 -4.47 24.57
N ARG A 97 13.92 -3.68 23.48
CA ARG A 97 14.81 -2.51 23.36
C ARG A 97 13.98 -1.21 23.40
N GLU A 98 14.63 -0.12 23.77
CA GLU A 98 14.05 1.23 23.63
C GLU A 98 13.64 1.52 22.18
N ALA A 99 12.53 2.25 21.99
CA ALA A 99 11.95 2.53 20.68
C ALA A 99 12.93 3.25 19.75
N GLU A 100 13.62 4.26 20.26
CA GLU A 100 14.68 4.96 19.55
C GLU A 100 16.07 4.34 19.83
N PRO A 101 16.98 4.35 18.85
CA PRO A 101 18.38 3.98 19.08
C PRO A 101 19.13 5.09 19.85
N THR A 102 19.90 4.69 20.86
CA THR A 102 20.89 5.53 21.59
C THR A 102 22.14 5.78 20.78
#